data_AF-A0A484T0U8-F1
#
_entry.id   AF-A0A484T0U8-F1
#
_cell.length_a   1.000
_cell.length_b   1.000
_cell.length_c   1.000
_cell.angle_alpha   90.00
_cell.angle_beta   90.00
_cell.angle_gamma   90.00
#
_symmetry.space_group_name_H-M   'P 1'
#
loop_
_entity.id
_entity.type
_entity.pdbx_description
1 polymer ?
#
loop_
_entity_poly.entity_id
_entity_poly.type
_entity_poly.pdbx_seq_one_letter_code
_entity_poly.pdbx_strand_id
1 'polypeptide(L)'
;MRQPFATVPFALAGGSALRVLLVMLLSLMLAACGTKNAEYDETANWTAERLYQDAKAEIASGNWNQARTRLTAVEARYPFGVYAQQALVDLAYVNWRDNEPEQALATIARFQQQYPNHPGTDYILYLKGLVSFTPPSAFMAGITRQDSAERDPKGLRQSYEAFEELLKRFPDSKYAPDAKERLTWLVNTIAMNEVHVARYYYQRDAYVAAANRAQTVITDFEGAPAAEEALYLLVMSYDKLGMTDLRDDARRVLEANYPNSKFVANGYAAPPAWWNPFGIF
;
A
#
# COMPACT_ATOMS: atom_id res chain seq x y z
N MET A 1 -70.91 -47.16 22.33
CA MET A 1 -72.00 -47.07 21.34
C MET A 1 -71.81 -45.77 20.54
N ARG A 2 -71.82 -45.87 19.20
CA ARG A 2 -71.93 -44.85 18.11
C ARG A 2 -71.85 -43.33 18.42
N GLN A 3 -70.86 -42.64 17.80
CA GLN A 3 -70.83 -41.40 16.93
C GLN A 3 -72.02 -40.40 16.95
N PRO A 4 -71.94 -39.12 16.45
CA PRO A 4 -70.79 -38.31 15.95
C PRO A 4 -70.80 -36.78 16.31
N PHE A 5 -69.72 -36.09 15.88
CA PHE A 5 -69.52 -34.69 15.46
C PHE A 5 -70.65 -33.63 15.54
N ALA A 6 -70.28 -32.43 16.06
CA ALA A 6 -70.74 -31.14 15.56
C ALA A 6 -69.66 -30.05 15.76
N THR A 7 -69.14 -29.51 14.66
CA THR A 7 -68.23 -28.36 14.59
C THR A 7 -69.00 -27.05 14.62
N VAL A 8 -68.56 -26.06 15.41
CA VAL A 8 -69.02 -24.66 15.33
C VAL A 8 -67.85 -23.79 14.87
N PRO A 9 -68.02 -22.91 13.86
CA PRO A 9 -66.92 -22.15 13.29
C PRO A 9 -66.63 -20.89 14.12
N PHE A 10 -65.35 -20.63 14.41
CA PHE A 10 -64.91 -19.33 14.92
C PHE A 10 -64.24 -18.56 13.78
N ALA A 11 -64.96 -17.56 13.28
CA ALA A 11 -64.49 -16.66 12.24
C ALA A 11 -63.37 -15.75 12.78
N LEU A 12 -62.23 -15.74 12.10
CA LEU A 12 -61.20 -14.69 12.23
C LEU A 12 -61.14 -13.91 10.91
N ALA A 13 -62.12 -13.01 10.74
CA ALA A 13 -62.05 -11.93 9.77
C ALA A 13 -61.14 -10.84 10.37
N GLY A 14 -59.92 -10.69 9.85
CA GLY A 14 -59.00 -9.63 10.31
C GLY A 14 -57.57 -9.69 9.77
N GLY A 15 -57.15 -10.80 9.15
CA GLY A 15 -55.77 -10.95 8.65
C GLY A 15 -55.52 -10.37 7.25
N SER A 16 -56.56 -10.20 6.43
CA SER A 16 -56.42 -9.86 5.01
C SER A 16 -56.05 -8.39 4.80
N ALA A 17 -56.68 -7.47 5.54
CA ALA A 17 -56.44 -6.04 5.41
C ALA A 17 -55.02 -5.66 5.88
N LEU A 18 -54.54 -6.26 6.97
CA LEU A 18 -53.19 -6.01 7.49
C LEU A 18 -52.12 -6.54 6.52
N ARG A 19 -52.34 -7.71 5.90
CA ARG A 19 -51.41 -8.27 4.89
C ARG A 19 -51.36 -7.42 3.63
N VAL A 20 -52.50 -6.93 3.15
CA VAL A 20 -52.55 -6.04 1.98
C VAL A 20 -51.83 -4.72 2.28
N LEU A 21 -52.02 -4.16 3.47
CA LEU A 21 -51.34 -2.92 3.88
C LEU A 21 -49.82 -3.10 3.99
N LEU A 22 -49.36 -4.26 4.48
CA LEU A 22 -47.94 -4.59 4.59
C LEU A 22 -47.27 -4.79 3.23
N VAL A 23 -47.95 -5.45 2.29
CA VAL A 23 -47.47 -5.62 0.91
C VAL A 23 -47.40 -4.27 0.19
N MET A 24 -48.40 -3.41 0.40
CA MET A 24 -48.42 -2.07 -0.18
C MET A 24 -47.28 -1.21 0.37
N LEU A 25 -47.07 -1.21 1.69
CA LEU A 25 -45.96 -0.47 2.33
C LEU A 25 -44.59 -0.99 1.88
N LEU A 26 -44.43 -2.31 1.74
CA LEU A 26 -43.21 -2.92 1.22
C LEU A 26 -42.96 -2.50 -0.23
N SER A 27 -44.00 -2.49 -1.07
CA SER A 27 -43.88 -2.04 -2.46
C SER A 27 -43.52 -0.55 -2.58
N LEU A 28 -44.01 0.32 -1.69
CA LEU A 28 -43.60 1.73 -1.63
C LEU A 28 -42.15 1.90 -1.15
N MET A 29 -41.69 1.08 -0.21
CA MET A 29 -40.29 1.10 0.24
C MET A 29 -39.32 0.60 -0.84
N LEU A 30 -39.73 -0.39 -1.65
CA LEU A 30 -38.95 -0.82 -2.82
C LEU A 30 -38.93 0.26 -3.93
N ALA A 31 -40.03 1.00 -4.13
CA ALA A 31 -40.08 2.09 -5.10
C ALA A 31 -39.20 3.29 -4.67
N ALA A 32 -39.04 3.54 -3.38
CA ALA A 32 -38.20 4.61 -2.84
C ALA A 32 -36.69 4.39 -3.06
N CYS A 33 -36.25 3.14 -3.22
CA CYS A 33 -34.86 2.82 -3.57
C CYS A 33 -34.58 2.89 -5.09
N GLY A 34 -35.61 3.04 -5.93
CA GLY A 34 -35.49 3.00 -7.40
C GLY A 34 -35.35 4.37 -8.08
N THR A 35 -35.71 5.46 -7.42
CA THR A 35 -35.61 6.81 -7.98
C THR A 35 -34.22 7.41 -7.77
N LYS A 36 -33.21 6.86 -8.48
CA LYS A 36 -32.05 7.66 -8.85
C LYS A 36 -32.49 8.56 -9.99
N ASN A 37 -32.84 9.81 -9.68
CA ASN A 37 -33.01 10.84 -10.71
C ASN A 37 -31.77 10.78 -11.60
N ALA A 38 -31.94 10.61 -12.91
CA ALA A 38 -30.85 10.72 -13.86
C ALA A 38 -30.26 12.12 -13.67
N GLU A 39 -29.09 12.17 -13.03
CA GLU A 39 -28.39 13.41 -12.74
C GLU A 39 -28.16 14.10 -14.08
N TYR A 40 -28.76 15.28 -14.26
CA TYR A 40 -28.59 16.06 -15.48
C TYR A 40 -27.11 16.42 -15.57
N ASP A 41 -26.40 15.77 -16.49
CA ASP A 41 -25.00 16.05 -16.70
C ASP A 41 -24.85 17.36 -17.47
N GLU A 42 -24.63 18.45 -16.73
CA GLU A 42 -24.41 19.80 -17.25
C GLU A 42 -23.26 19.88 -18.26
N THR A 43 -22.36 18.88 -18.25
CA THR A 43 -21.20 18.82 -19.12
C THR A 43 -21.41 18.01 -20.40
N ALA A 44 -22.58 17.40 -20.60
CA ALA A 44 -22.84 16.45 -21.70
C ALA A 44 -22.49 17.00 -23.09
N ASN A 45 -22.68 18.31 -23.31
CA ASN A 45 -22.42 18.97 -24.60
C ASN A 45 -21.08 19.74 -24.65
N TRP A 46 -20.21 19.57 -23.66
CA TRP A 46 -18.94 20.31 -23.60
C TRP A 46 -17.90 19.65 -24.49
N THR A 47 -17.04 20.48 -25.10
CA THR A 47 -15.88 20.00 -25.87
C THR A 47 -14.83 19.39 -24.93
N ALA A 48 -13.97 18.53 -25.48
CA ALA A 48 -12.85 17.93 -24.74
C ALA A 48 -11.94 18.98 -24.08
N GLU A 49 -11.64 20.07 -24.80
CA GLU A 49 -10.85 21.19 -24.27
C GLU A 49 -11.55 21.85 -23.08
N ARG A 50 -12.83 22.17 -23.20
CA ARG A 50 -13.59 22.82 -22.12
C ARG A 50 -13.66 21.94 -20.88
N LEU A 51 -13.96 20.65 -21.05
CA LEU A 51 -13.97 19.68 -19.95
C LEU A 51 -12.62 19.60 -19.25
N TYR A 52 -11.53 19.56 -20.03
CA TYR A 52 -10.19 19.46 -19.48
C TYR A 52 -9.79 20.76 -18.75
N GLN A 53 -10.07 21.94 -19.32
CA GLN A 53 -9.78 23.21 -18.65
C GLN A 53 -10.58 23.39 -17.35
N ASP A 54 -11.86 22.99 -17.35
CA ASP A 54 -12.69 22.97 -16.14
C ASP A 54 -12.09 22.01 -15.09
N ALA A 55 -11.68 20.81 -15.50
CA ALA A 55 -10.97 19.89 -14.62
C ALA A 55 -9.71 20.51 -14.00
N LYS A 56 -8.91 21.26 -14.78
CA LYS A 56 -7.72 21.96 -14.26
C LYS A 56 -8.09 23.04 -13.26
N ALA A 57 -9.18 23.77 -13.48
CA ALA A 57 -9.68 24.76 -12.52
C ALA A 57 -10.10 24.08 -11.21
N GLU A 58 -10.87 22.98 -11.28
CA GLU A 58 -11.28 22.22 -10.10
C GLU A 58 -10.09 21.63 -9.33
N ILE A 59 -9.05 21.13 -10.03
CA ILE A 59 -7.77 20.71 -9.42
C ILE A 59 -7.11 21.86 -8.68
N ALA A 60 -7.05 23.05 -9.29
CA ALA A 60 -6.42 24.23 -8.69
C ALA A 60 -7.20 24.73 -7.46
N SER A 61 -8.53 24.58 -7.47
CA SER A 61 -9.41 24.90 -6.34
C SER A 61 -9.43 23.83 -5.24
N GLY A 62 -8.83 22.65 -5.48
CA GLY A 62 -8.82 21.53 -4.54
C GLY A 62 -10.11 20.70 -4.52
N ASN A 63 -10.98 20.88 -5.52
CA ASN A 63 -12.25 20.16 -5.64
C ASN A 63 -12.03 18.82 -6.36
N TRP A 64 -11.43 17.85 -5.65
CA TRP A 64 -11.00 16.58 -6.23
C TRP A 64 -12.13 15.76 -6.85
N ASN A 65 -13.31 15.73 -6.22
CA ASN A 65 -14.49 15.00 -6.73
C ASN A 65 -14.97 15.53 -8.09
N GLN A 66 -15.04 16.86 -8.24
CA GLN A 66 -15.44 17.46 -9.51
C GLN A 66 -14.35 17.26 -10.56
N ALA A 67 -13.08 17.49 -10.22
CA ALA A 67 -11.96 17.20 -11.10
C ALA A 67 -11.98 15.74 -11.61
N ARG A 68 -12.16 14.75 -10.72
CA ARG A 68 -12.26 13.33 -11.07
C ARG A 68 -13.40 13.09 -12.07
N THR A 69 -14.56 13.67 -11.81
CA THR A 69 -15.75 13.54 -12.68
C THR A 69 -15.46 14.12 -14.07
N ARG A 70 -14.88 15.32 -14.15
CA ARG A 70 -14.53 15.96 -15.43
C ARG A 70 -13.49 15.17 -16.20
N LEU A 71 -12.42 14.71 -15.55
CA LEU A 71 -11.36 13.91 -16.18
C LEU A 71 -11.86 12.56 -16.67
N THR A 72 -12.73 11.90 -15.89
CA THR A 72 -13.37 10.65 -16.31
C THR A 72 -14.29 10.87 -17.51
N ALA A 73 -15.00 12.01 -17.57
CA ALA A 73 -15.80 12.37 -18.73
C ALA A 73 -14.94 12.64 -19.98
N VAL A 74 -13.75 13.25 -19.83
CA VAL A 74 -12.79 13.40 -20.94
C VAL A 74 -12.37 12.03 -21.48
N GLU A 75 -12.00 11.08 -20.61
CA GLU A 75 -11.62 9.73 -21.03
C GLU A 75 -12.77 8.99 -21.73
N ALA A 76 -13.96 9.02 -21.13
CA ALA A 76 -15.11 8.26 -21.62
C ALA A 76 -15.64 8.79 -22.96
N ARG A 77 -15.64 10.11 -23.17
CA ARG A 77 -16.21 10.75 -24.37
C ARG A 77 -15.19 10.97 -25.47
N TYR A 78 -13.93 11.19 -25.10
CA TYR A 78 -12.86 11.58 -26.02
C TYR A 78 -11.59 10.73 -25.84
N PRO A 79 -11.67 9.37 -25.89
CA PRO A 79 -10.56 8.48 -25.55
C PRO A 79 -9.31 8.62 -26.46
N PHE A 80 -9.48 9.15 -27.67
CA PHE A 80 -8.39 9.41 -28.62
C PHE A 80 -8.08 10.91 -28.79
N GLY A 81 -8.66 11.76 -27.95
CA GLY A 81 -8.44 13.21 -27.98
C GLY A 81 -7.05 13.59 -27.48
N VAL A 82 -6.58 14.78 -27.88
CA VAL A 82 -5.28 15.33 -27.45
C VAL A 82 -5.15 15.42 -25.93
N TYR A 83 -6.27 15.65 -25.24
CA TYR A 83 -6.32 15.76 -23.78
C TYR A 83 -6.47 14.42 -23.06
N ALA A 84 -6.75 13.31 -23.74
CA ALA A 84 -7.06 12.03 -23.09
C ALA A 84 -5.88 11.50 -22.28
N GLN A 85 -4.67 11.54 -22.87
CA GLN A 85 -3.44 11.08 -22.22
C GLN A 85 -3.14 11.90 -20.97
N GLN A 86 -3.19 13.23 -21.08
CA GLN A 86 -2.93 14.13 -19.96
C GLN A 86 -4.04 14.07 -18.90
N ALA A 87 -5.30 13.87 -19.31
CA ALA A 87 -6.41 13.70 -18.38
C ALA A 87 -6.22 12.44 -17.52
N LEU A 88 -5.68 11.36 -18.09
CA LEU A 88 -5.40 10.14 -17.34
C LEU A 88 -4.25 10.32 -16.33
N VAL A 89 -3.23 11.11 -16.69
CA VAL A 89 -2.15 11.52 -15.77
C VAL A 89 -2.71 12.35 -14.61
N ASP A 90 -3.52 13.36 -14.93
CA ASP A 90 -4.13 14.24 -13.93
C ASP A 90 -5.13 13.48 -13.05
N LEU A 91 -5.82 12.47 -13.60
CA LEU A 91 -6.76 11.62 -12.86
C LEU A 91 -6.04 10.79 -11.80
N ALA A 92 -4.88 10.22 -12.13
CA ALA A 92 -4.06 9.51 -11.17
C ALA A 92 -3.62 10.43 -10.01
N TYR A 93 -3.21 11.66 -10.34
CA TYR A 93 -2.83 12.66 -9.36
C TYR A 93 -4.01 13.06 -8.46
N VAL A 94 -5.19 13.32 -9.05
CA VAL A 94 -6.40 13.66 -8.30
C VAL A 94 -6.79 12.54 -7.34
N ASN A 95 -6.77 11.28 -7.79
CA ASN A 95 -7.07 10.13 -6.93
C ASN A 95 -6.08 10.04 -5.75
N TRP A 96 -4.80 10.26 -5.99
CA TRP A 96 -3.80 10.30 -4.92
C TRP A 96 -4.06 11.44 -3.93
N ARG A 97 -4.35 12.64 -4.44
CA ARG A 97 -4.62 13.83 -3.62
C ARG A 97 -5.91 13.74 -2.81
N ASP A 98 -6.88 12.96 -3.28
CA ASP A 98 -8.15 12.69 -2.60
C ASP A 98 -8.08 11.49 -1.64
N ASN A 99 -6.87 11.01 -1.32
CA ASN A 99 -6.64 9.88 -0.42
C ASN A 99 -7.29 8.56 -0.90
N GLU A 100 -7.30 8.36 -2.23
CA GLU A 100 -7.82 7.17 -2.92
C GLU A 100 -6.66 6.42 -3.62
N PRO A 101 -5.69 5.85 -2.88
CA PRO A 101 -4.47 5.28 -3.45
C PRO A 101 -4.73 4.08 -4.37
N GLU A 102 -5.72 3.24 -4.05
CA GLU A 102 -6.08 2.10 -4.92
C GLU A 102 -6.59 2.56 -6.28
N GLN A 103 -7.41 3.61 -6.31
CA GLN A 103 -7.90 4.21 -7.55
C GLN A 103 -6.76 4.89 -8.32
N ALA A 104 -5.80 5.52 -7.62
CA ALA A 104 -4.63 6.11 -8.26
C ALA A 104 -3.75 5.03 -8.92
N LEU A 105 -3.46 3.92 -8.23
CA LEU A 105 -2.69 2.79 -8.76
C LEU A 105 -3.39 2.14 -9.96
N ALA A 106 -4.72 1.98 -9.91
CA ALA A 106 -5.49 1.46 -11.03
C ALA A 106 -5.39 2.37 -12.28
N THR A 107 -5.49 3.69 -12.08
CA THR A 107 -5.34 4.68 -13.16
C THR A 107 -3.91 4.68 -13.73
N ILE A 108 -2.89 4.58 -12.86
CA ILE A 108 -1.48 4.46 -13.28
C ILE A 108 -1.26 3.21 -14.12
N ALA A 109 -1.75 2.06 -13.68
CA ALA A 109 -1.61 0.80 -14.42
C ALA A 109 -2.28 0.90 -15.80
N ARG A 110 -3.48 1.51 -15.87
CA ARG A 110 -4.18 1.79 -17.13
C ARG A 110 -3.36 2.70 -18.04
N PHE A 111 -2.77 3.77 -17.51
CA PHE A 111 -1.91 4.67 -18.27
C PHE A 111 -0.69 3.95 -18.85
N GLN A 112 0.00 3.15 -18.05
CA GLN A 112 1.18 2.39 -18.48
C GLN A 112 0.84 1.38 -19.58
N GLN A 113 -0.34 0.75 -19.50
CA GLN A 113 -0.82 -0.19 -20.52
C GLN A 113 -1.22 0.51 -21.83
N GLN A 114 -1.92 1.65 -21.74
CA GLN A 114 -2.43 2.37 -22.91
C GLN A 114 -1.34 3.19 -23.61
N TYR A 115 -0.41 3.78 -22.85
CA TYR A 115 0.56 4.76 -23.35
C TYR A 115 2.00 4.49 -22.84
N PRO A 116 2.60 3.33 -23.13
CA PRO A 116 3.90 2.92 -22.59
C PRO A 116 5.09 3.81 -23.01
N ASN A 117 4.96 4.54 -24.13
CA ASN A 117 5.99 5.41 -24.69
C ASN A 117 5.71 6.91 -24.49
N HIS A 118 4.78 7.26 -23.59
CA HIS A 118 4.42 8.67 -23.36
C HIS A 118 5.59 9.43 -22.71
N PRO A 119 5.86 10.69 -23.10
CA PRO A 119 6.95 11.48 -22.50
C PRO A 119 6.79 11.68 -20.98
N GLY A 120 5.57 11.72 -20.47
CA GLY A 120 5.27 11.81 -19.02
C GLY A 120 5.32 10.49 -18.25
N THR A 121 5.91 9.43 -18.81
CA THR A 121 6.06 8.14 -18.11
C THR A 121 6.93 8.27 -16.86
N ASP A 122 7.91 9.17 -16.88
CA ASP A 122 8.77 9.48 -15.73
C ASP A 122 7.94 10.00 -14.54
N TYR A 123 7.01 10.93 -14.77
CA TYR A 123 6.10 11.43 -13.76
C TYR A 123 5.18 10.33 -13.22
N ILE A 124 4.68 9.45 -14.09
CA ILE A 124 3.78 8.38 -13.68
C ILE A 124 4.49 7.34 -12.80
N LEU A 125 5.75 7.00 -13.10
CA LEU A 125 6.57 6.16 -12.23
C LEU A 125 6.85 6.84 -10.88
N TYR A 126 7.16 8.13 -10.92
CA TYR A 126 7.33 8.93 -9.70
C TYR A 126 6.06 8.93 -8.84
N LEU A 127 4.89 9.20 -9.45
CA LEU A 127 3.61 9.20 -8.76
C LEU A 127 3.25 7.81 -8.22
N LYS A 128 3.55 6.73 -8.95
CA LYS A 128 3.37 5.35 -8.47
C LYS A 128 4.18 5.09 -7.20
N GLY A 129 5.42 5.57 -7.16
CA GLY A 129 6.26 5.56 -5.97
C GLY A 129 5.59 6.29 -4.82
N LEU A 130 5.18 7.54 -5.03
CA LEU A 130 4.52 8.37 -4.00
C LEU A 130 3.20 7.78 -3.47
N VAL A 131 2.39 7.19 -4.33
CA VAL A 131 1.10 6.58 -3.94
C VAL A 131 1.33 5.35 -3.06
N SER A 132 2.35 4.56 -3.38
CA SER A 132 2.70 3.35 -2.62
C SER A 132 3.54 3.66 -1.37
N PHE A 133 4.09 4.88 -1.30
CA PHE A 133 4.93 5.34 -0.21
C PHE A 133 4.08 5.66 1.02
N THR A 134 4.07 4.75 1.99
CA THR A 134 3.48 4.98 3.31
C THR A 134 4.61 5.24 4.31
N PRO A 135 4.98 6.52 4.59
CA PRO A 135 5.95 6.79 5.62
C PRO A 135 5.36 6.39 7.00
N PRO A 136 6.20 5.97 7.95
CA PRO A 136 5.78 5.77 9.32
C PRO A 136 5.12 7.05 9.83
N SER A 137 3.82 7.00 10.10
CA SER A 137 3.15 8.13 10.73
C SER A 137 3.78 8.34 12.11
N ALA A 138 4.53 9.43 12.29
CA ALA A 138 5.13 9.82 13.56
C ALA A 138 4.10 9.88 14.71
N PHE A 139 2.84 10.13 14.37
CA PHE A 139 1.70 10.13 15.29
C PHE A 139 1.39 8.76 15.92
N MET A 140 1.63 7.65 15.22
CA MET A 140 1.30 6.29 15.70
C MET A 140 2.49 5.57 16.36
N ALA A 141 3.72 5.99 16.06
CA ALA A 141 4.93 5.46 16.69
C ALA A 141 4.96 5.75 18.21
N GLY A 142 4.40 6.89 18.64
CA GLY A 142 4.34 7.28 20.05
C GLY A 142 3.32 6.52 20.90
N ILE A 143 2.25 5.98 20.29
CA ILE A 143 1.13 5.38 21.03
C ILE A 143 1.25 3.86 21.13
N THR A 144 1.81 3.19 20.11
CA THR A 144 1.67 1.74 19.99
C THR A 144 2.91 0.93 20.36
N ARG A 145 4.11 1.52 20.55
CA ARG A 145 5.39 0.77 20.70
C ARG A 145 5.59 -0.31 19.61
N GLN A 146 4.77 -0.32 18.56
CA GLN A 146 4.91 -1.21 17.43
C GLN A 146 5.95 -0.59 16.53
N ASP A 147 7.02 -1.34 16.31
CA ASP A 147 8.04 -0.97 15.36
C ASP A 147 7.36 -0.77 14.00
N SER A 148 7.56 0.39 13.38
CA SER A 148 6.92 0.71 12.10
C SER A 148 7.34 -0.24 10.98
N ALA A 149 8.43 -0.99 11.21
CA ALA A 149 8.87 -2.11 10.40
C ALA A 149 7.81 -3.24 10.29
N GLU A 150 6.86 -3.37 11.24
CA GLU A 150 5.83 -4.42 11.22
C GLU A 150 4.64 -4.11 10.31
N ARG A 151 4.48 -2.87 9.81
CA ARG A 151 3.35 -2.48 8.93
C ARG A 151 3.71 -2.64 7.44
N ASP A 152 2.82 -3.35 6.74
CA ASP A 152 2.83 -3.81 5.35
C ASP A 152 4.10 -3.49 4.51
N PRO A 153 5.10 -4.41 4.52
CA PRO A 153 6.28 -4.34 3.66
C PRO A 153 5.97 -4.25 2.16
N LYS A 154 4.75 -4.61 1.74
CA LYS A 154 4.36 -4.63 0.32
C LYS A 154 4.32 -3.23 -0.27
N GLY A 155 3.78 -2.24 0.44
CA GLY A 155 3.72 -0.86 -0.04
C GLY A 155 5.10 -0.24 -0.21
N LEU A 156 6.00 -0.46 0.76
CA LEU A 156 7.39 -0.01 0.69
C LEU A 156 8.13 -0.65 -0.49
N ARG A 157 7.94 -1.96 -0.72
CA ARG A 157 8.56 -2.67 -1.84
C ARG A 157 8.03 -2.18 -3.20
N GLN A 158 6.71 -1.96 -3.33
CA GLN A 158 6.12 -1.37 -4.53
C GLN A 158 6.64 0.06 -4.79
N SER A 159 6.83 0.84 -3.72
CA SER A 159 7.42 2.17 -3.82
C SER A 159 8.88 2.11 -4.26
N TYR A 160 9.65 1.16 -3.71
CA TYR A 160 11.05 0.91 -4.10
C TYR A 160 11.14 0.58 -5.58
N GLU A 161 10.37 -0.41 -6.05
CA GLU A 161 10.36 -0.85 -7.45
C GLU A 161 10.01 0.30 -8.41
N ALA A 162 9.04 1.15 -8.04
CA ALA A 162 8.64 2.29 -8.87
C ALA A 162 9.74 3.36 -8.97
N PHE A 163 10.40 3.71 -7.86
CA PHE A 163 11.49 4.68 -7.87
C PHE A 163 12.76 4.11 -8.52
N GLU A 164 13.06 2.84 -8.31
CA GLU A 164 14.17 2.15 -8.99
C GLU A 164 13.95 2.14 -10.51
N GLU A 165 12.74 1.79 -10.96
CA GLU A 165 12.39 1.81 -12.38
C GLU A 165 12.52 3.22 -12.98
N LEU A 166 12.06 4.26 -12.25
CA LEU A 166 12.22 5.65 -12.65
C LEU A 166 13.69 6.02 -12.86
N LEU A 167 14.55 5.75 -11.86
CA LEU A 167 15.97 6.12 -11.94
C LEU A 167 16.73 5.33 -13.01
N LYS A 168 16.33 4.07 -13.24
CA LYS A 168 16.92 3.22 -14.26
C LYS A 168 16.55 3.64 -15.68
N ARG A 169 15.29 4.01 -15.90
CA ARG A 169 14.77 4.36 -17.24
C ARG A 169 14.93 5.84 -17.57
N PHE A 170 14.85 6.72 -16.57
CA PHE A 170 14.82 8.18 -16.73
C PHE A 170 15.75 8.86 -15.71
N PRO A 171 17.08 8.60 -15.75
CA PRO A 171 18.03 9.16 -14.80
C PRO A 171 18.08 10.70 -14.80
N ASP A 172 17.78 11.32 -15.96
CA ASP A 172 17.79 12.78 -16.14
C ASP A 172 16.40 13.42 -15.88
N SER A 173 15.42 12.67 -15.39
CA SER A 173 14.10 13.22 -15.05
C SER A 173 14.21 14.29 -13.98
N LYS A 174 13.36 15.32 -14.05
CA LYS A 174 13.24 16.34 -13.00
C LYS A 174 12.86 15.76 -11.64
N TYR A 175 12.31 14.55 -11.60
CA TYR A 175 11.92 13.85 -10.37
C TYR A 175 13.02 12.94 -9.80
N ALA A 176 14.10 12.70 -10.55
CA ALA A 176 15.16 11.78 -10.16
C ALA A 176 15.86 12.15 -8.84
N PRO A 177 16.16 13.44 -8.53
CA PRO A 177 16.80 13.79 -7.25
C PRO A 177 15.97 13.39 -6.03
N ASP A 178 14.68 13.74 -6.00
CA ASP A 178 13.78 13.39 -4.90
C ASP A 178 13.54 11.87 -4.84
N ALA A 179 13.37 11.20 -5.99
CA ALA A 179 13.24 9.75 -6.05
C ALA A 179 14.46 9.02 -5.45
N LYS A 180 15.68 9.53 -5.66
CA LYS A 180 16.92 8.96 -5.09
C LYS A 180 16.97 9.08 -3.58
N GLU A 181 16.55 10.21 -3.03
CA GLU A 181 16.47 10.40 -1.57
C GLU A 181 15.46 9.42 -0.95
N ARG A 182 14.27 9.30 -1.56
CA ARG A 182 13.24 8.34 -1.11
C ARG A 182 13.70 6.90 -1.24
N LEU A 183 14.37 6.54 -2.34
CA LEU A 183 14.91 5.22 -2.54
C LEU A 183 15.95 4.86 -1.47
N THR A 184 16.82 5.81 -1.11
CA THR A 184 17.80 5.61 -0.03
C THR A 184 17.10 5.35 1.31
N TRP A 185 16.05 6.13 1.60
CA TRP A 185 15.25 5.91 2.81
C TRP A 185 14.53 4.54 2.80
N LEU A 186 13.98 4.14 1.65
CA LEU A 186 13.30 2.85 1.48
C LEU A 186 14.25 1.68 1.67
N VAL A 187 15.43 1.72 1.03
CA VAL A 187 16.48 0.70 1.18
C VAL A 187 16.84 0.53 2.65
N ASN A 188 17.11 1.63 3.36
CA ASN A 188 17.47 1.57 4.77
C ASN A 188 16.32 1.00 5.61
N THR A 189 15.08 1.39 5.33
CA THR A 189 13.90 0.96 6.10
C THR A 189 13.61 -0.53 5.89
N ILE A 190 13.65 -1.00 4.64
CA ILE A 190 13.40 -2.41 4.30
C ILE A 190 14.54 -3.28 4.84
N ALA A 191 15.79 -2.86 4.68
CA ALA A 191 16.95 -3.57 5.21
C ALA A 191 16.89 -3.70 6.74
N MET A 192 16.55 -2.62 7.45
CA MET A 192 16.35 -2.67 8.90
C MET A 192 15.24 -3.65 9.30
N ASN A 193 14.10 -3.66 8.59
CA ASN A 193 13.04 -4.62 8.84
C ASN A 193 13.51 -6.07 8.69
N GLU A 194 14.20 -6.40 7.60
CA GLU A 194 14.72 -7.75 7.38
C GLU A 194 15.71 -8.17 8.48
N VAL A 195 16.57 -7.25 8.96
CA VAL A 195 17.45 -7.50 10.12
C VAL A 195 16.65 -7.72 11.41
N HIS A 196 15.60 -6.93 11.67
CA HIS A 196 14.74 -7.13 12.83
C HIS A 196 14.08 -8.51 12.82
N VAL A 197 13.59 -8.94 11.66
CA VAL A 197 13.00 -10.28 11.46
C VAL A 197 14.07 -11.37 11.61
N ALA A 198 15.28 -11.16 11.07
CA ALA A 198 16.40 -12.08 11.22
C ALA A 198 16.76 -12.28 12.71
N ARG A 199 16.85 -11.18 13.47
CA ARG A 199 17.10 -11.20 14.91
C ARG A 199 16.00 -11.95 15.66
N TYR A 200 14.74 -11.69 15.32
CA TYR A 200 13.58 -12.37 15.92
C TYR A 200 13.64 -13.89 15.73
N TYR A 201 14.01 -14.36 14.53
CA TYR A 201 14.18 -15.78 14.24
C TYR A 201 15.39 -16.38 14.96
N TYR A 202 16.51 -15.66 14.99
CA TYR A 202 17.72 -16.12 15.68
C TYR A 202 17.46 -16.36 17.18
N GLN A 203 16.75 -15.43 17.84
CA GLN A 203 16.37 -15.55 19.26
C GLN A 203 15.43 -16.74 19.57
N ARG A 204 14.84 -17.36 18.54
CA ARG A 204 13.92 -18.52 18.65
C ARG A 204 14.54 -19.80 18.10
N ASP A 205 15.86 -19.83 17.98
CA ASP A 205 16.62 -20.96 17.44
C ASP A 205 16.27 -21.35 16.00
N ALA A 206 15.58 -20.46 15.26
CA ALA A 206 15.23 -20.65 13.85
C ALA A 206 16.37 -20.16 12.95
N TYR A 207 17.56 -20.75 13.10
CA TYR A 207 18.81 -20.24 12.50
C TYR A 207 18.81 -20.23 10.95
N VAL A 208 18.14 -21.19 10.31
CA VAL A 208 17.99 -21.18 8.83
C VAL A 208 17.18 -19.96 8.38
N ALA A 209 16.08 -19.65 9.07
CA ALA A 209 15.25 -18.50 8.75
C ALA A 209 15.99 -17.18 9.03
N ALA A 210 16.75 -17.11 10.13
CA ALA A 210 17.59 -15.97 10.44
C ALA A 210 18.67 -15.73 9.38
N ALA A 211 19.38 -16.79 8.97
CA ALA A 211 20.39 -16.72 7.92
C ALA A 211 19.81 -16.25 6.58
N ASN A 212 18.65 -16.79 6.17
CA ASN A 212 17.99 -16.37 4.93
C ASN A 212 17.63 -14.88 4.93
N ARG A 213 17.09 -14.38 6.05
CA ARG A 213 16.72 -12.96 6.20
C ARG A 213 17.94 -12.04 6.20
N ALA A 214 18.99 -12.43 6.92
CA ALA A 214 20.26 -11.70 6.92
C ALA A 214 20.91 -11.70 5.53
N GLN A 215 20.84 -12.81 4.80
CA GLN A 215 21.37 -12.90 3.44
C GLN A 215 20.66 -11.95 2.49
N THR A 216 19.32 -11.84 2.54
CA THR A 216 18.55 -10.85 1.76
C THR A 216 19.08 -9.43 1.96
N VAL A 217 19.44 -9.06 3.19
CA VAL A 217 20.00 -7.71 3.45
C VAL A 217 21.32 -7.50 2.73
N ILE A 218 22.18 -8.50 2.73
CA ILE A 218 23.53 -8.43 2.14
C ILE A 218 23.45 -8.45 0.61
N THR A 219 22.52 -9.20 0.03
CA THR A 219 22.40 -9.35 -1.42
C THR A 219 21.59 -8.24 -2.07
N ASP A 220 20.50 -7.79 -1.44
CA ASP A 220 19.51 -6.92 -2.07
C ASP A 220 19.65 -5.46 -1.64
N PHE A 221 20.29 -5.19 -0.49
CA PHE A 221 20.39 -3.85 0.10
C PHE A 221 21.85 -3.45 0.40
N GLU A 222 22.69 -3.50 -0.64
CA GLU A 222 24.10 -3.10 -0.54
C GLU A 222 24.26 -1.64 -0.07
N GLY A 223 25.18 -1.43 0.87
CA GLY A 223 25.45 -0.10 1.45
C GLY A 223 24.45 0.37 2.50
N ALA A 224 23.39 -0.40 2.80
CA ALA A 224 22.50 -0.10 3.91
C ALA A 224 23.25 -0.24 5.25
N PRO A 225 23.06 0.67 6.23
CA PRO A 225 23.68 0.55 7.55
C PRO A 225 23.34 -0.76 8.28
N ALA A 226 22.18 -1.35 7.96
CA ALA A 226 21.73 -2.63 8.50
C ALA A 226 22.64 -3.82 8.12
N ALA A 227 23.47 -3.69 7.08
CA ALA A 227 24.35 -4.76 6.60
C ALA A 227 25.37 -5.23 7.66
N GLU A 228 25.85 -4.34 8.53
CA GLU A 228 26.76 -4.70 9.63
C GLU A 228 26.11 -5.76 10.54
N GLU A 229 24.88 -5.48 10.98
CA GLU A 229 24.15 -6.38 11.86
C GLU A 229 23.72 -7.67 11.13
N ALA A 230 23.30 -7.56 9.87
CA ALA A 230 22.95 -8.71 9.05
C ALA A 230 24.12 -9.70 8.93
N LEU A 231 25.32 -9.21 8.62
CA LEU A 231 26.54 -10.02 8.55
C LEU A 231 26.84 -10.70 9.88
N TYR A 232 26.67 -9.99 11.00
CA TYR A 232 26.84 -10.58 12.33
C TYR A 232 25.83 -11.71 12.59
N LEU A 233 24.55 -11.51 12.31
CA LEU A 233 23.51 -12.55 12.43
C LEU A 233 23.79 -13.74 11.52
N LEU A 234 24.31 -13.49 10.32
CA LEU A 234 24.65 -14.53 9.37
C LEU A 234 25.78 -15.42 9.90
N VAL A 235 26.86 -14.81 10.43
CA VAL A 235 27.96 -15.53 11.10
C VAL A 235 27.43 -16.38 12.26
N MET A 236 26.64 -15.78 13.15
CA MET A 236 26.10 -16.47 14.32
C MET A 236 25.17 -17.62 13.92
N SER A 237 24.34 -17.42 12.89
CA SER A 237 23.41 -18.45 12.40
C SER A 237 24.15 -19.61 11.76
N TYR A 238 25.17 -19.35 10.94
CA TYR A 238 25.99 -20.42 10.35
C TYR A 238 26.78 -21.21 11.39
N ASP A 239 27.28 -20.55 12.44
CA ASP A 239 27.94 -21.22 13.56
C ASP A 239 27.00 -22.20 14.26
N LYS A 240 25.77 -21.77 14.56
CA LYS A 240 24.72 -22.63 15.17
C LYS A 240 24.29 -23.79 14.28
N LEU A 241 24.38 -23.63 12.96
CA LEU A 241 24.08 -24.67 11.98
C LEU A 241 25.26 -25.62 11.70
N GLY A 242 26.45 -25.33 12.23
CA GLY A 242 27.66 -26.11 11.96
C GLY A 242 28.24 -25.89 10.55
N MET A 243 27.85 -24.82 9.86
CA MET A 243 28.31 -24.47 8.51
C MET A 243 29.60 -23.64 8.58
N THR A 244 30.72 -24.28 8.95
CA THR A 244 31.98 -23.60 9.26
C THR A 244 32.55 -22.77 8.10
N ASP A 245 32.50 -23.29 6.88
CA ASP A 245 33.07 -22.60 5.71
C ASP A 245 32.32 -21.29 5.44
N LEU A 246 30.97 -21.35 5.43
CA LEU A 246 30.11 -20.19 5.23
C LEU A 246 30.23 -19.18 6.38
N ARG A 247 30.36 -19.67 7.62
CA ARG A 247 30.62 -18.83 8.80
C ARG A 247 31.92 -18.05 8.64
N ASP A 248 32.99 -18.72 8.24
CA ASP A 248 34.32 -18.11 8.16
C ASP A 248 34.41 -17.12 6.98
N ASP A 249 33.73 -17.41 5.88
CA ASP A 249 33.60 -16.48 4.76
C ASP A 249 32.79 -15.24 5.15
N ALA A 250 31.61 -15.40 5.79
CA ALA A 250 30.81 -14.28 6.27
C ALA A 250 31.56 -13.43 7.30
N ARG A 251 32.34 -14.08 8.19
CA ARG A 251 33.18 -13.40 9.18
C ARG A 251 34.26 -12.57 8.51
N ARG A 252 34.93 -13.10 7.48
CA ARG A 252 35.96 -12.36 6.73
C ARG A 252 35.38 -11.11 6.09
N VAL A 253 34.17 -11.19 5.54
CA VAL A 253 33.46 -10.04 4.96
C VAL A 253 33.09 -9.01 6.05
N LEU A 254 32.59 -9.46 7.19
CA LEU A 254 32.26 -8.59 8.33
C LEU A 254 33.49 -7.83 8.83
N GLU A 255 34.60 -8.53 9.08
CA GLU A 255 35.83 -7.94 9.61
C GLU A 255 36.51 -6.98 8.61
N ALA A 256 36.44 -7.30 7.31
CA ALA A 256 37.00 -6.45 6.26
C ALA A 256 36.23 -5.13 6.09
N ASN A 257 34.89 -5.16 6.16
CA ASN A 257 34.05 -3.97 5.94
C ASN A 257 33.75 -3.21 7.24
N TYR A 258 33.72 -3.90 8.38
CA TYR A 258 33.33 -3.35 9.69
C TYR A 258 34.32 -3.73 10.81
N PRO A 259 35.59 -3.30 10.72
CA PRO A 259 36.64 -3.69 11.68
C PRO A 259 36.34 -3.23 13.14
N ASN A 260 35.52 -2.20 13.31
CA ASN A 260 35.11 -1.67 14.62
C ASN A 260 33.65 -2.03 14.96
N SER A 261 33.16 -3.18 14.46
CA SER A 261 31.77 -3.56 14.67
C SER A 261 31.42 -3.70 16.15
N LYS A 262 30.34 -3.04 16.57
CA LYS A 262 29.85 -3.12 17.96
C LYS A 262 29.31 -4.51 18.28
N PHE A 263 28.77 -5.20 17.27
CA PHE A 263 28.21 -6.54 17.41
C PHE A 263 29.29 -7.59 17.62
N VAL A 264 30.46 -7.44 16.97
CA VAL A 264 31.62 -8.32 17.21
C VAL A 264 32.17 -8.12 18.62
N ALA A 265 32.27 -6.88 19.08
CA ALA A 265 32.85 -6.56 20.39
C ALA A 265 31.94 -6.95 21.57
N ASN A 266 30.63 -6.71 21.46
CA ASN A 266 29.70 -6.81 22.59
C ASN A 266 28.62 -7.90 22.43
N GLY A 267 28.50 -8.49 21.24
CA GLY A 267 27.37 -9.36 20.90
C GLY A 267 26.01 -8.65 20.95
N TYR A 268 24.94 -9.44 21.02
CA TYR A 268 23.62 -8.91 21.37
C TYR A 268 23.50 -8.77 22.88
N ALA A 269 22.99 -7.61 23.34
CA ALA A 269 22.49 -7.50 24.70
C ALA A 269 21.45 -8.61 24.93
N ALA A 270 21.59 -9.35 26.03
CA ALA A 270 20.63 -10.38 26.39
C ALA A 270 19.23 -9.75 26.45
N PRO A 271 18.18 -10.45 25.96
CA PRO A 271 16.82 -9.94 26.09
C PRO A 271 16.53 -9.64 27.56
N PRO A 272 15.81 -8.54 27.87
CA PRO A 272 15.44 -8.23 29.25
C PRO A 272 14.78 -9.45 29.85
N ALA A 273 15.20 -9.78 31.08
CA ALA A 273 14.66 -10.95 31.75
C ALA A 273 13.14 -10.88 31.80
N TRP A 274 12.45 -12.03 31.72
CA TRP A 274 10.99 -12.09 31.68
C TRP A 274 10.32 -11.39 32.88
N TRP A 275 11.05 -11.25 34.00
CA TRP A 275 10.62 -10.53 35.20
C TRP A 275 10.89 -9.02 35.18
N ASN A 276 11.71 -8.51 34.25
CA ASN A 276 12.02 -7.08 34.14
C ASN A 276 11.93 -6.58 32.68
N PRO A 277 10.72 -6.51 32.10
CA PRO A 277 10.51 -6.07 30.71
C PRO A 277 10.79 -4.57 30.48
N PHE A 278 11.03 -3.79 31.54
CA PHE A 278 11.25 -2.34 31.45
C PHE A 278 12.65 -1.87 31.87
N GLY A 279 13.55 -2.78 32.27
CA GLY A 279 14.91 -2.45 32.66
C GLY A 279 14.99 -1.48 33.85
N ILE A 280 14.01 -1.54 34.75
CA ILE A 280 14.00 -0.73 35.97
C ILE A 280 14.57 -1.63 37.08
N PHE A 281 15.75 -1.27 37.57
CA PHE A 281 16.64 -2.01 38.49
C PHE A 281 17.45 -3.17 37.86
#